data_AF-A0A971ZWS8-F1
#
_entry.id   AF-A0A971ZWS8-F1
#
_cell.length_a   1.000
_cell.length_b   1.000
_cell.length_c   1.000
_cell.angle_alpha   90.00
_cell.angle_beta   90.00
_cell.angle_gamma   90.00
#
_symmetry.space_group_name_H-M   'P 1'
#
loop_
_entity.id
_entity.type
_entity.pdbx_description
1 polymer ?
#
loop_
_entity_poly.entity_id
_entity_poly.type
_entity_poly.pdbx_seq_one_letter_code
_entity_poly.pdbx_strand_id
1 'polypeptide(L)'
;MSHSFRPLASLAVAVLTPLVFAGCMSNRALEPGRIDELFQTQDNLWQSAEPLALQVGGQTIPSRILMIREQSLHRSVLSLAALRGHMFTRQEDLQLLISDEVAGSVADMLRDIGERMKVWSRKAEAYPTEAGRHEWVRDTASILAVLYVLDRGEAAIDPRSRPGGGTDAAVVAPVIRSMITYLMKRMEVEAGHGERLLNTPSEQRLPVEFALQGAFRLANLTMPPGATDEVLRIFESGPPTVVGVERQLQEVLLEQRRAAEGDRRPPANEKLTTALKAVPLALNNMARVLEQWNKFYLVGMELGRLDDQEMVSLVIDVQPGQEVRIDAIHAMAPVVTVQGRVRVNLLSSESDEADTTRVQLVNERGGRIVIRFESWVYGLASLLAFPIEDWALNEVTIVQTRPERHRREADVELLLRADDVKAGADPRRVMRIHTVRRFTAETSETTVDRIVRRDTRFEYYQPTRMWYYDRTSREKLPKP
;
A
#
# COMPACT_ATOMS: atom_id res chain seq x y z
N MET A 1 -4.75 0.60 1.46
CA MET A 1 -4.04 1.80 1.97
C MET A 1 -3.08 2.44 0.96
N SER A 2 -2.17 1.71 0.29
CA SER A 2 -1.17 2.33 -0.63
C SER A 2 -1.76 2.95 -1.91
N HIS A 3 -2.93 2.48 -2.38
CA HIS A 3 -3.68 3.13 -3.47
C HIS A 3 -4.30 4.47 -3.04
N SER A 4 -4.58 4.65 -1.76
CA SER A 4 -5.30 5.80 -1.22
C SER A 4 -4.41 7.03 -1.00
N PHE A 5 -3.11 6.84 -0.74
CA PHE A 5 -2.16 7.95 -0.48
C PHE A 5 -1.29 8.35 -1.69
N ARG A 6 -1.32 7.58 -2.79
CA ARG A 6 -0.70 7.98 -4.06
C ARG A 6 -1.19 9.34 -4.60
N PRO A 7 -2.50 9.66 -4.59
CA PRO A 7 -2.94 10.97 -5.04
C PRO A 7 -2.43 12.11 -4.15
N LEU A 8 -2.22 11.90 -2.84
CA LEU A 8 -1.62 12.89 -1.92
C LEU A 8 -0.14 13.18 -2.21
N ALA A 9 0.65 12.17 -2.55
CA ALA A 9 2.04 12.38 -2.99
C ALA A 9 2.11 13.04 -4.39
N SER A 10 1.16 12.70 -5.26
CA SER A 10 1.00 13.32 -6.59
C SER A 10 0.56 14.79 -6.47
N LEU A 11 -0.26 15.11 -5.46
CA LEU A 11 -0.71 16.45 -5.07
C LEU A 11 0.48 17.41 -4.91
N ALA A 12 1.47 16.97 -4.13
CA ALA A 12 2.57 17.82 -3.75
C ALA A 12 3.52 18.14 -4.89
N VAL A 13 3.82 17.15 -5.74
CA VAL A 13 4.76 17.32 -6.86
C VAL A 13 4.10 17.95 -8.08
N ALA A 14 2.84 17.59 -8.35
CA ALA A 14 2.14 18.05 -9.55
C ALA A 14 1.42 19.40 -9.35
N VAL A 15 1.06 19.78 -8.13
CA VAL A 15 0.29 21.02 -7.90
C VAL A 15 1.14 22.07 -7.20
N LEU A 16 1.88 21.72 -6.14
CA LEU A 16 2.56 22.73 -5.32
C LEU A 16 3.88 23.22 -5.93
N THR A 17 4.65 22.36 -6.59
CA THR A 17 5.88 22.82 -7.27
C THR A 17 5.57 23.88 -8.34
N PRO A 18 4.63 23.69 -9.29
CA PRO A 18 4.25 24.74 -10.24
C PRO A 18 3.59 25.95 -9.58
N LEU A 19 2.82 25.77 -8.50
CA LEU A 19 2.15 26.86 -7.78
C LEU A 19 3.14 27.85 -7.16
N VAL A 20 4.22 27.35 -6.57
CA VAL A 20 5.30 28.17 -6.02
C VAL A 20 5.98 29.00 -7.12
N PHE A 21 6.08 28.45 -8.34
CA PHE A 21 6.67 29.17 -9.49
C PHE A 21 5.69 30.07 -10.25
N ALA A 22 4.38 29.79 -10.21
CA ALA A 22 3.36 30.55 -10.94
C ALA A 22 2.94 31.85 -10.22
N GLY A 23 3.15 31.94 -8.89
CA GLY A 23 2.69 33.05 -8.06
C GLY A 23 1.18 32.95 -7.76
N CYS A 24 0.80 33.22 -6.51
CA CYS A 24 -0.55 33.33 -5.94
C CYS A 24 -1.68 32.46 -6.52
N MET A 25 -2.30 31.61 -5.68
CA MET A 25 -3.55 30.95 -6.06
C MET A 25 -4.70 31.96 -6.21
N SER A 26 -5.52 31.74 -7.24
CA SER A 26 -6.80 32.43 -7.36
C SER A 26 -7.65 32.16 -6.13
N ASN A 27 -8.31 33.19 -5.60
CA ASN A 27 -9.17 33.06 -4.44
C ASN A 27 -10.47 33.86 -4.60
N ARG A 28 -11.52 33.44 -3.88
CA ARG A 28 -12.81 34.10 -3.83
C ARG A 28 -13.47 33.92 -2.47
N ALA A 29 -14.35 34.84 -2.10
CA ALA A 29 -15.20 34.66 -0.92
C ALA A 29 -16.03 33.39 -1.06
N LEU A 30 -16.18 32.66 0.05
CA LEU A 30 -17.05 31.49 0.11
C LEU A 30 -18.48 31.92 0.42
N GLU A 31 -19.46 31.33 -0.26
CA GLU A 31 -20.87 31.60 0.02
C GLU A 31 -21.25 31.16 1.45
N PRO A 32 -22.14 31.90 2.14
CA PRO A 32 -22.61 31.50 3.47
C PRO A 32 -23.18 30.08 3.46
N GLY A 33 -22.84 29.27 4.46
CA GLY A 33 -23.32 27.88 4.59
C GLY A 33 -22.62 26.86 3.68
N ARG A 34 -21.83 27.30 2.69
CA ARG A 34 -21.14 26.37 1.78
C ARG A 34 -20.14 25.46 2.50
N ILE A 35 -19.50 25.94 3.57
CA ILE A 35 -18.62 25.08 4.37
C ILE A 35 -19.38 23.96 5.10
N ASP A 36 -20.66 24.16 5.45
CA ASP A 36 -21.50 23.14 6.06
C ASP A 36 -21.85 22.03 5.07
N GLU A 37 -22.09 22.40 3.81
CA GLU A 37 -22.31 21.44 2.71
C GLU A 37 -21.05 20.63 2.38
N LEU A 38 -19.88 21.27 2.45
CA LEU A 38 -18.60 20.64 2.13
C LEU A 38 -18.05 19.80 3.29
N PHE A 39 -18.34 20.19 4.53
CA PHE A 39 -17.82 19.54 5.74
C PHE A 39 -18.88 18.62 6.35
N GLN A 40 -19.21 17.55 5.62
CA GLN A 40 -20.11 16.50 6.10
C GLN A 40 -19.29 15.28 6.50
N THR A 41 -19.01 15.15 7.80
CA THR A 41 -18.41 13.93 8.35
C THR A 41 -19.48 12.88 8.53
N GLN A 42 -19.23 11.66 8.12
CA GLN A 42 -20.11 10.55 8.49
C GLN A 42 -19.93 10.16 9.96
N ASP A 43 -20.99 9.61 10.54
CA ASP A 43 -20.90 8.96 11.85
C ASP A 43 -19.92 7.78 11.80
N ASN A 44 -19.39 7.42 12.98
CA ASN A 44 -18.46 6.29 13.11
C ASN A 44 -19.19 4.96 12.81
N LEU A 45 -19.14 4.55 11.54
CA LEU A 45 -19.83 3.38 11.02
C LEU A 45 -19.34 2.07 11.64
N TRP A 46 -18.13 2.05 12.20
CA TRP A 46 -17.57 0.85 12.81
C TRP A 46 -18.35 0.37 14.03
N GLN A 47 -19.04 1.27 14.75
CA GLN A 47 -19.84 0.87 15.93
C GLN A 47 -21.01 -0.05 15.55
N SER A 48 -21.46 0.01 14.31
CA SER A 48 -22.56 -0.80 13.77
C SER A 48 -22.06 -2.01 12.99
N ALA A 49 -20.75 -2.17 12.78
CA ALA A 49 -20.20 -3.25 11.99
C ALA A 49 -20.13 -4.56 12.81
N GLU A 50 -20.57 -5.66 12.20
CA GLU A 50 -20.44 -6.99 12.79
C GLU A 50 -19.06 -7.58 12.49
N PRO A 51 -18.44 -8.35 13.41
CA PRO A 51 -17.17 -9.01 13.15
C PRO A 51 -17.25 -9.94 11.94
N LEU A 52 -16.34 -9.77 10.98
CA LEU A 52 -16.34 -10.59 9.77
C LEU A 52 -15.65 -11.94 10.02
N ALA A 53 -16.43 -13.03 10.01
CA ALA A 53 -15.91 -14.39 10.07
C ALA A 53 -15.57 -14.90 8.66
N LEU A 54 -14.34 -14.68 8.21
CA LEU A 54 -13.86 -15.20 6.94
C LEU A 54 -13.46 -16.68 7.08
N GLN A 55 -13.94 -17.52 6.16
CA GLN A 55 -13.47 -18.90 6.01
C GLN A 55 -12.79 -19.08 4.66
N VAL A 56 -11.58 -19.63 4.64
CA VAL A 56 -10.83 -19.89 3.43
C VAL A 56 -10.22 -21.29 3.50
N GLY A 57 -10.72 -22.20 2.65
CA GLY A 57 -10.24 -23.59 2.60
C GLY A 57 -10.54 -24.38 3.88
N GLY A 58 -11.72 -24.17 4.48
CA GLY A 58 -12.11 -24.78 5.75
C GLY A 58 -11.41 -24.18 6.99
N GLN A 59 -10.53 -23.19 6.81
CA GLN A 59 -9.85 -22.50 7.90
C GLN A 59 -10.50 -21.15 8.17
N THR A 60 -10.77 -20.84 9.43
CA THR A 60 -11.26 -19.52 9.85
C THR A 60 -10.09 -18.55 9.94
N ILE A 61 -10.22 -17.40 9.30
CA ILE A 61 -9.26 -16.30 9.40
C ILE A 61 -9.66 -15.45 10.63
N PRO A 62 -8.70 -15.05 11.49
CA PRO A 62 -9.00 -14.16 12.61
C PRO A 62 -9.60 -12.84 12.11
N SER A 63 -10.76 -12.47 12.64
CA SER A 63 -11.37 -11.17 12.38
C SER A 63 -10.61 -10.02 13.03
N ARG A 64 -9.69 -10.33 13.95
CA ARG A 64 -8.92 -9.35 14.72
C ARG A 64 -7.48 -9.82 14.93
N ILE A 65 -6.54 -8.94 14.61
CA ILE A 65 -5.11 -9.13 14.83
C ILE A 65 -4.60 -7.94 15.63
N LEU A 66 -4.03 -8.17 16.81
CA LEU A 66 -3.46 -7.15 17.67
C LEU A 66 -1.96 -7.40 17.83
N MET A 67 -1.14 -6.44 17.44
CA MET A 67 0.29 -6.39 17.77
C MET A 67 0.47 -5.47 18.96
N ILE A 68 0.97 -6.02 20.07
CA ILE A 68 1.17 -5.34 21.34
C ILE A 68 2.66 -5.25 21.59
N ARG A 69 3.14 -4.06 21.96
CA ARG A 69 4.55 -3.87 22.28
C ARG A 69 4.93 -4.67 23.52
N GLU A 70 6.01 -5.42 23.44
CA GLU A 70 6.59 -6.23 24.51
C GLU A 70 8.07 -5.86 24.69
N GLN A 71 8.57 -5.83 25.91
CA GLN A 71 9.98 -5.49 26.17
C GLN A 71 10.88 -6.72 26.05
N SER A 72 10.34 -7.91 26.29
CA SER A 72 11.09 -9.16 26.24
C SER A 72 11.09 -9.75 24.82
N LEU A 73 12.29 -9.82 24.22
CA LEU A 73 12.52 -10.60 23.00
C LEU A 73 12.06 -12.06 23.17
N HIS A 74 12.38 -12.69 24.32
CA HIS A 74 12.01 -14.07 24.59
C HIS A 74 10.48 -14.28 24.56
N ARG A 75 9.71 -13.40 25.21
CA ARG A 75 8.23 -13.48 25.19
C ARG A 75 7.67 -13.24 23.79
N SER A 76 8.29 -12.34 23.03
CA SER A 76 7.90 -12.09 21.65
C SER A 76 8.14 -13.32 20.77
N VAL A 77 9.32 -13.94 20.87
CA VAL A 77 9.65 -15.19 20.16
C VAL A 77 8.67 -16.31 20.52
N LEU A 78 8.33 -16.49 21.80
CA LEU A 78 7.33 -17.48 22.22
C LEU A 78 5.93 -17.19 21.66
N SER A 79 5.51 -15.91 21.66
CA SER A 79 4.24 -15.47 21.07
C SER A 79 4.18 -15.78 19.58
N LEU A 80 5.29 -15.58 18.86
CA LEU A 80 5.40 -15.87 17.43
C LEU A 80 5.46 -17.37 17.12
N ALA A 81 6.18 -18.14 17.93
CA ALA A 81 6.24 -19.59 17.79
C ALA A 81 4.87 -20.24 18.02
N ALA A 82 4.08 -19.74 18.97
CA ALA A 82 2.72 -20.20 19.21
C ALA A 82 1.80 -19.99 18.00
N LEU A 83 1.99 -18.88 17.26
CA LEU A 83 1.20 -18.52 16.09
C LEU A 83 1.37 -19.52 14.93
N ARG A 84 2.56 -20.10 14.76
CA ARG A 84 2.86 -21.15 13.74
C ARG A 84 1.95 -22.37 13.86
N GLY A 85 1.45 -22.68 15.07
CA GLY A 85 0.55 -23.82 15.30
C GLY A 85 -0.94 -23.48 15.28
N HIS A 86 -1.31 -22.20 15.35
CA HIS A 86 -2.67 -21.81 15.76
C HIS A 86 -3.42 -20.87 14.80
N MET A 87 -2.74 -20.28 13.82
CA MET A 87 -3.29 -19.22 12.95
C MET A 87 -4.61 -19.54 12.24
N PHE A 88 -4.94 -20.81 12.12
CA PHE A 88 -6.08 -21.31 11.34
C PHE A 88 -6.94 -22.32 12.10
N THR A 89 -6.76 -22.43 13.42
CA THR A 89 -7.37 -23.50 14.23
C THR A 89 -8.43 -23.02 15.22
N ARG A 90 -8.46 -21.73 15.56
CA ARG A 90 -9.43 -21.16 16.51
C ARG A 90 -9.92 -19.79 16.04
N GLN A 91 -11.19 -19.53 16.28
CA GLN A 91 -11.92 -18.29 15.97
C GLN A 91 -11.54 -17.12 16.91
N GLU A 92 -10.43 -17.22 17.65
CA GLU A 92 -10.04 -16.24 18.66
C GLU A 92 -9.23 -15.08 18.06
N ASP A 93 -9.38 -13.89 18.63
CA ASP A 93 -8.55 -12.72 18.36
C ASP A 93 -7.06 -13.11 18.40
N LEU A 94 -6.33 -12.81 17.32
CA LEU A 94 -4.90 -13.10 17.24
C LEU A 94 -4.12 -12.00 17.96
N GLN A 95 -3.51 -12.32 19.09
CA GLN A 95 -2.65 -11.38 19.81
C GLN A 95 -1.18 -11.74 19.66
N LEU A 96 -0.39 -10.73 19.33
CA LEU A 96 1.03 -10.83 19.04
C LEU A 96 1.82 -9.91 19.94
N LEU A 97 2.69 -10.49 20.77
CA LEU A 97 3.67 -9.73 21.53
C LEU A 97 4.90 -9.50 20.64
N ILE A 98 5.25 -8.23 20.41
CA ILE A 98 6.33 -7.84 19.50
C ILE A 98 7.31 -6.94 20.25
N SER A 99 8.58 -7.33 20.30
CA SER A 99 9.66 -6.51 20.86
C SER A 99 10.22 -5.53 19.84
N ASP A 100 10.94 -4.52 20.36
CA ASP A 100 11.59 -3.51 19.52
C ASP A 100 12.60 -4.16 18.55
N GLU A 101 13.31 -5.21 18.98
CA GLU A 101 14.20 -6.00 18.12
C GLU A 101 13.44 -6.75 17.03
N VAL A 102 12.37 -7.47 17.38
CA VAL A 102 11.54 -8.18 16.40
C VAL A 102 10.94 -7.21 15.38
N ALA A 103 10.41 -6.06 15.84
CA ALA A 103 9.86 -5.05 14.94
C ALA A 103 10.92 -4.47 13.99
N GLY A 104 12.14 -4.22 14.48
CA GLY A 104 13.27 -3.80 13.66
C GLY A 104 13.62 -4.83 12.58
N SER A 105 13.71 -6.11 12.95
CA SER A 105 14.00 -7.19 12.02
C SER A 105 12.88 -7.37 10.97
N VAL A 106 11.60 -7.23 11.36
CA VAL A 106 10.46 -7.21 10.42
C VAL A 106 10.59 -6.01 9.46
N ALA A 107 10.92 -4.83 9.97
CA ALA A 107 11.08 -3.63 9.16
C ALA A 107 12.17 -3.79 8.10
N ASP A 108 13.33 -4.33 8.48
CA ASP A 108 14.43 -4.58 7.56
C ASP A 108 14.06 -5.60 6.48
N MET A 109 13.34 -6.67 6.85
CA MET A 109 12.89 -7.67 5.89
C MET A 109 11.84 -7.10 4.92
N LEU A 110 10.86 -6.32 5.41
CA LEU A 110 9.87 -5.66 4.56
C LEU A 110 10.51 -4.67 3.59
N ARG A 111 11.57 -3.96 4.03
CA ARG A 111 12.35 -3.04 3.20
C ARG A 111 13.11 -3.79 2.10
N ASP A 112 13.76 -4.90 2.43
CA ASP A 112 14.47 -5.72 1.43
C ASP A 112 13.49 -6.28 0.38
N ILE A 113 12.36 -6.83 0.83
CA ILE A 113 11.27 -7.28 -0.07
C ILE A 113 10.78 -6.12 -0.93
N GLY A 114 10.53 -4.96 -0.32
CA GLY A 114 10.07 -3.75 -1.00
C GLY A 114 11.01 -3.31 -2.12
N GLU A 115 12.31 -3.20 -1.85
CA GLU A 115 13.29 -2.82 -2.87
C GLU A 115 13.43 -3.87 -3.98
N ARG A 116 13.40 -5.17 -3.67
CA ARG A 116 13.40 -6.23 -4.68
C ARG A 116 12.16 -6.17 -5.58
N MET A 117 10.97 -6.01 -5.00
CA MET A 117 9.71 -5.87 -5.75
C MET A 117 9.66 -4.56 -6.57
N LYS A 118 10.30 -3.49 -6.12
CA LYS A 118 10.41 -2.23 -6.86
C LYS A 118 11.27 -2.36 -8.11
N VAL A 119 12.38 -3.11 -8.04
CA VAL A 119 13.20 -3.43 -9.22
C VAL A 119 12.38 -4.26 -10.20
N TRP A 120 11.72 -5.31 -9.70
CA TRP A 120 10.87 -6.21 -10.50
C TRP A 120 9.71 -5.49 -11.19
N SER A 121 8.97 -4.62 -10.48
CA SER A 121 7.80 -3.90 -11.02
C SER A 121 8.13 -2.76 -12.00
N ARG A 122 9.33 -2.16 -11.91
CA ARG A 122 9.76 -1.09 -12.84
C ARG A 122 10.09 -1.60 -14.24
N LYS A 123 10.47 -2.87 -14.35
CA LYS A 123 11.06 -3.43 -15.57
C LYS A 123 10.16 -4.42 -16.30
N ALA A 124 9.00 -4.74 -15.75
CA ALA A 124 7.97 -5.58 -16.36
C ALA A 124 7.66 -5.25 -17.83
N GLU A 125 7.77 -3.98 -18.23
CA GLU A 125 7.46 -3.50 -19.58
C GLU A 125 8.64 -3.61 -20.58
N ALA A 126 9.83 -4.07 -20.16
CA ALA A 126 11.10 -3.83 -20.88
C ALA A 126 11.87 -5.06 -21.40
N TYR A 127 11.27 -6.25 -21.53
CA TYR A 127 12.05 -7.48 -21.76
C TYR A 127 11.90 -8.23 -23.10
N PRO A 128 11.92 -7.58 -24.29
CA PRO A 128 12.02 -8.30 -25.55
C PRO A 128 13.47 -8.74 -25.89
N THR A 129 14.50 -8.14 -25.28
CA THR A 129 15.91 -8.44 -25.56
C THR A 129 16.46 -9.59 -24.71
N GLU A 130 17.53 -10.24 -25.17
CA GLU A 130 18.19 -11.33 -24.43
C GLU A 130 18.74 -10.88 -23.07
N ALA A 131 19.35 -9.69 -23.01
CA ALA A 131 19.76 -9.07 -21.74
C ALA A 131 18.55 -8.86 -20.81
N GLY A 132 17.43 -8.38 -21.34
CA GLY A 132 16.18 -8.26 -20.60
C GLY A 132 15.63 -9.60 -20.10
N ARG A 133 15.87 -10.69 -20.83
CA ARG A 133 15.49 -12.03 -20.38
C ARG A 133 16.25 -12.44 -19.12
N HIS A 134 17.57 -12.30 -19.14
CA HIS A 134 18.41 -12.62 -17.98
C HIS A 134 18.11 -11.72 -16.78
N GLU A 135 17.81 -10.43 -17.01
CA GLU A 135 17.42 -9.52 -15.92
C GLU A 135 16.11 -9.94 -15.24
N TRP A 136 15.06 -10.23 -16.00
CA TRP A 136 13.80 -10.72 -15.43
C TRP A 136 13.96 -12.02 -14.64
N VAL A 137 14.78 -12.96 -15.16
CA VAL A 137 15.05 -14.25 -14.51
C VAL A 137 15.71 -14.01 -13.16
N ARG A 138 16.74 -13.16 -13.14
CA ARG A 138 17.46 -12.78 -11.92
C ARG A 138 16.54 -12.09 -10.92
N ASP A 139 15.75 -11.12 -11.37
CA ASP A 139 14.87 -10.34 -10.48
C ASP A 139 13.73 -11.21 -9.91
N THR A 140 13.20 -12.16 -10.70
CA THR A 140 12.17 -13.12 -10.25
C THR A 140 12.74 -14.17 -9.30
N ALA A 141 13.93 -14.72 -9.60
CA ALA A 141 14.65 -15.64 -8.71
C ALA A 141 14.94 -15.01 -7.35
N SER A 142 15.35 -13.74 -7.35
CA SER A 142 15.61 -12.96 -6.14
C SER A 142 14.37 -12.83 -5.24
N ILE A 143 13.18 -12.62 -5.81
CA ILE A 143 11.91 -12.58 -5.03
C ILE A 143 11.57 -13.97 -4.47
N LEU A 144 11.67 -15.01 -5.29
CA LEU A 144 11.42 -16.39 -4.86
C LEU A 144 12.40 -16.84 -3.77
N ALA A 145 13.67 -16.43 -3.85
CA ALA A 145 14.67 -16.71 -2.81
C ALA A 145 14.29 -16.07 -1.47
N VAL A 146 13.61 -14.91 -1.45
CA VAL A 146 13.08 -14.35 -0.20
C VAL A 146 11.92 -15.19 0.33
N LEU A 147 11.02 -15.67 -0.54
CA LEU A 147 9.97 -16.60 -0.13
C LEU A 147 10.55 -17.90 0.43
N TYR A 148 11.67 -18.39 -0.10
CA TYR A 148 12.41 -19.53 0.46
C TYR A 148 12.94 -19.27 1.87
N VAL A 149 13.55 -18.10 2.10
CA VAL A 149 14.02 -17.69 3.44
C VAL A 149 12.84 -17.60 4.42
N LEU A 150 11.74 -16.99 3.99
CA LEU A 150 10.49 -16.93 4.75
C LEU A 150 9.92 -18.33 4.98
N ASP A 151 10.17 -19.29 4.09
CA ASP A 151 9.66 -20.64 4.21
C ASP A 151 10.45 -21.51 5.20
N ARG A 152 11.79 -21.45 5.14
CA ARG A 152 12.63 -22.26 6.03
C ARG A 152 12.83 -21.62 7.40
N GLY A 153 12.62 -20.31 7.53
CA GLY A 153 12.98 -19.58 8.74
C GLY A 153 14.48 -19.67 9.04
N GLU A 154 15.31 -20.05 8.06
CA GLU A 154 16.75 -20.04 8.24
C GLU A 154 17.26 -18.63 7.94
N ALA A 155 18.11 -18.10 8.82
CA ALA A 155 18.83 -16.87 8.55
C ALA A 155 19.44 -16.99 7.16
N ALA A 156 19.12 -16.04 6.27
CA ALA A 156 19.93 -15.81 5.10
C ALA A 156 21.33 -15.53 5.61
N ILE A 157 22.22 -16.53 5.59
CA ILE A 157 23.64 -16.33 5.85
C ILE A 157 24.14 -15.57 4.64
N ASP A 158 23.95 -14.25 4.65
CA ASP A 158 24.67 -13.34 3.78
C ASP A 158 26.07 -13.16 4.38
N PRO A 159 27.15 -13.62 3.73
CA PRO A 159 28.51 -13.40 4.19
C PRO A 159 28.92 -11.92 4.24
N ARG A 160 28.07 -10.98 3.80
CA ARG A 160 28.26 -9.53 3.92
C ARG A 160 27.41 -8.87 5.01
N SER A 161 26.53 -9.60 5.67
CA SER A 161 25.73 -9.06 6.78
C SER A 161 26.64 -8.83 7.99
N ARG A 162 26.53 -7.65 8.60
CA ARG A 162 27.34 -7.24 9.76
C ARG A 162 27.25 -8.30 10.86
N PRO A 163 28.36 -8.63 11.56
CA PRO A 163 28.35 -9.59 12.65
C PRO A 163 27.50 -9.02 13.79
N GLY A 164 26.25 -9.47 13.88
CA GLY A 164 25.27 -9.00 14.87
C GLY A 164 23.80 -9.39 14.59
N GLY A 165 23.41 -9.72 13.35
CA GLY A 165 22.00 -9.95 12.96
C GLY A 165 21.52 -11.42 12.92
N GLY A 166 22.04 -12.28 13.80
CA GLY A 166 21.80 -13.74 13.74
C GLY A 166 20.46 -14.24 14.27
N THR A 167 19.57 -13.37 14.76
CA THR A 167 18.31 -13.72 15.42
C THR A 167 17.07 -13.66 14.50
N ASP A 168 17.21 -13.21 13.27
CA ASP A 168 16.13 -12.40 12.68
C ASP A 168 15.17 -13.17 11.75
N ALA A 169 15.65 -14.03 10.86
CA ALA A 169 14.75 -14.64 9.87
C ALA A 169 13.81 -15.70 10.46
N ALA A 170 14.28 -16.56 11.37
CA ALA A 170 13.49 -17.63 11.99
C ALA A 170 12.29 -17.11 12.78
N VAL A 171 12.51 -15.97 13.45
CA VAL A 171 11.54 -15.35 14.33
C VAL A 171 10.54 -14.52 13.52
N VAL A 172 10.99 -13.81 12.49
CA VAL A 172 10.18 -12.89 11.68
C VAL A 172 9.40 -13.59 10.56
N ALA A 173 9.97 -14.64 9.98
CA ALA A 173 9.40 -15.35 8.84
C ALA A 173 7.95 -15.81 9.05
N PRO A 174 7.56 -16.36 10.22
CA PRO A 174 6.17 -16.70 10.50
C PRO A 174 5.22 -15.50 10.37
N VAL A 175 5.59 -14.32 10.89
CA VAL A 175 4.75 -13.11 10.85
C VAL A 175 4.53 -12.66 9.41
N ILE A 176 5.61 -12.54 8.64
CA ILE A 176 5.51 -12.06 7.26
C ILE A 176 4.77 -13.09 6.39
N ARG A 177 5.02 -14.39 6.59
CA ARG A 177 4.26 -15.45 5.91
C ARG A 177 2.77 -15.34 6.23
N SER A 178 2.42 -15.17 7.51
CA SER A 178 1.04 -14.98 7.96
C SER A 178 0.35 -13.84 7.22
N MET A 179 1.01 -12.68 7.15
CA MET A 179 0.49 -11.49 6.48
C MET A 179 0.34 -11.70 4.98
N ILE A 180 1.33 -12.31 4.32
CA ILE A 180 1.29 -12.61 2.88
C ILE A 180 0.16 -13.59 2.58
N THR A 181 0.08 -14.70 3.31
CA THR A 181 -0.98 -15.70 3.15
C THR A 181 -2.35 -15.10 3.37
N TYR A 182 -2.52 -14.27 4.40
CA TYR A 182 -3.76 -13.54 4.67
C TYR A 182 -4.16 -12.63 3.50
N LEU A 183 -3.23 -11.78 3.02
CA LEU A 183 -3.48 -10.86 1.91
C LEU A 183 -3.82 -11.60 0.62
N MET A 184 -3.15 -12.72 0.36
CA MET A 184 -3.35 -13.52 -0.85
C MET A 184 -4.67 -14.27 -0.84
N LYS A 185 -5.01 -14.92 0.28
CA LYS A 185 -6.33 -15.55 0.47
C LYS A 185 -7.45 -14.55 0.23
N ARG A 186 -7.30 -13.31 0.73
CA ARG A 186 -8.25 -12.22 0.47
C ARG A 186 -8.35 -11.86 -1.02
N MET A 187 -7.22 -11.65 -1.69
CA MET A 187 -7.21 -11.32 -3.13
C MET A 187 -7.85 -12.42 -3.99
N GLU A 188 -7.73 -13.70 -3.61
CA GLU A 188 -8.38 -14.81 -4.32
C GLU A 188 -9.90 -14.83 -4.15
N VAL A 189 -10.37 -14.54 -2.93
CA VAL A 189 -11.80 -14.37 -2.63
C VAL A 189 -12.38 -13.22 -3.46
N GLU A 190 -11.72 -12.07 -3.45
CA GLU A 190 -12.11 -10.88 -4.24
C GLU A 190 -12.07 -11.16 -5.76
N ALA A 191 -11.17 -12.03 -6.23
CA ALA A 191 -11.07 -12.40 -7.64
C ALA A 191 -12.08 -13.49 -8.08
N GLY A 192 -12.91 -14.02 -7.17
CA GLY A 192 -13.87 -15.09 -7.48
C GLY A 192 -13.22 -16.39 -7.94
N HIS A 193 -11.96 -16.65 -7.54
CA HIS A 193 -11.18 -17.83 -7.95
C HIS A 193 -11.16 -18.94 -6.89
N GLY A 194 -12.05 -18.82 -5.90
CA GLY A 194 -12.07 -19.62 -4.66
C GLY A 194 -12.29 -21.13 -4.79
N GLU A 195 -12.32 -21.74 -5.97
CA GLU A 195 -12.46 -23.21 -6.05
C GLU A 195 -11.18 -23.94 -6.49
N ARG A 196 -10.21 -23.27 -7.13
CA ARG A 196 -9.06 -23.99 -7.71
C ARG A 196 -7.85 -24.18 -6.80
N LEU A 197 -7.69 -23.37 -5.74
CA LEU A 197 -6.56 -23.45 -4.81
C LEU A 197 -6.95 -23.89 -3.40
N LEU A 198 -8.25 -24.03 -3.12
CA LEU A 198 -8.75 -24.38 -1.78
C LEU A 198 -8.69 -25.88 -1.46
N ASN A 199 -8.41 -26.73 -2.44
CA ASN A 199 -8.35 -28.19 -2.28
C ASN A 199 -6.90 -28.70 -2.50
N THR A 200 -5.99 -28.34 -1.58
CA THR A 200 -4.63 -28.90 -1.27
C THR A 200 -3.44 -28.69 -2.24
N PRO A 201 -2.14 -28.65 -1.79
CA PRO A 201 -1.61 -28.62 -0.41
C PRO A 201 -0.51 -27.55 -0.09
N SER A 202 -0.34 -27.27 1.21
CA SER A 202 0.70 -26.44 1.89
C SER A 202 0.61 -24.91 1.78
N GLU A 203 0.72 -24.23 2.94
CA GLU A 203 0.86 -22.78 3.08
C GLU A 203 2.03 -22.18 2.25
N GLN A 204 2.96 -23.03 1.82
CA GLN A 204 4.17 -22.69 1.09
C GLN A 204 3.90 -22.50 -0.41
N ARG A 205 2.93 -23.23 -0.98
CA ARG A 205 2.62 -23.18 -2.41
C ARG A 205 2.04 -21.84 -2.85
N LEU A 206 1.14 -21.29 -2.03
CA LEU A 206 0.38 -20.08 -2.37
C LEU A 206 1.32 -18.90 -2.72
N PRO A 207 2.24 -18.43 -1.84
CA PRO A 207 3.12 -17.30 -2.14
C PRO A 207 3.96 -17.50 -3.41
N VAL A 208 4.47 -18.71 -3.63
CA VAL A 208 5.31 -19.06 -4.78
C VAL A 208 4.50 -18.96 -6.07
N GLU A 209 3.30 -19.55 -6.08
CA GLU A 209 2.44 -19.54 -7.25
C GLU A 209 2.03 -18.11 -7.65
N PHE A 210 1.69 -17.26 -6.68
CA PHE A 210 1.35 -15.86 -6.95
C PHE A 210 2.53 -15.06 -7.50
N ALA A 211 3.73 -15.24 -6.93
CA ALA A 211 4.93 -14.58 -7.42
C ALA A 211 5.23 -14.98 -8.87
N LEU A 212 5.13 -16.27 -9.19
CA LEU A 212 5.32 -16.80 -10.54
C LEU A 212 4.24 -16.29 -11.51
N GLN A 213 2.96 -16.41 -11.14
CA GLN A 213 1.86 -15.92 -11.96
C GLN A 213 2.01 -14.42 -12.25
N GLY A 214 2.38 -13.62 -11.24
CA GLY A 214 2.70 -12.20 -11.40
C GLY A 214 3.86 -11.99 -12.37
N ALA A 215 4.95 -12.74 -12.24
CA ALA A 215 6.16 -12.60 -13.04
C ALA A 215 5.89 -12.88 -14.53
N PHE A 216 5.21 -14.00 -14.82
CA PHE A 216 4.88 -14.41 -16.18
C PHE A 216 3.85 -13.47 -16.81
N ARG A 217 2.80 -13.07 -16.07
CA ARG A 217 1.81 -12.10 -16.56
C ARG A 217 2.41 -10.74 -16.88
N LEU A 218 3.33 -10.24 -16.05
CA LEU A 218 4.05 -9.00 -16.30
C LEU A 218 4.89 -9.09 -17.58
N ALA A 219 5.46 -10.26 -17.89
CA ALA A 219 6.19 -10.51 -19.12
C ALA A 219 5.29 -10.82 -20.34
N ASN A 220 3.97 -10.76 -20.20
CA ASN A 220 2.99 -11.18 -21.21
C ASN A 220 3.16 -12.64 -21.66
N LEU A 221 3.48 -13.51 -20.70
CA LEU A 221 3.68 -14.94 -20.90
C LEU A 221 2.68 -15.73 -20.08
N THR A 222 2.29 -16.90 -20.59
CA THR A 222 1.52 -17.87 -19.82
C THR A 222 2.48 -18.67 -18.95
N MET A 223 2.20 -18.77 -17.64
CA MET A 223 2.99 -19.60 -16.73
C MET A 223 2.91 -21.07 -17.18
N PRO A 224 4.04 -21.76 -17.41
CA PRO A 224 4.02 -23.17 -17.78
C PRO A 224 3.41 -24.06 -16.68
N PRO A 225 2.70 -25.16 -17.05
CA PRO A 225 2.23 -26.14 -16.08
C PRO A 225 3.41 -26.76 -15.31
N GLY A 226 3.31 -26.84 -13.98
CA GLY A 226 4.34 -27.44 -13.12
C GLY A 226 5.49 -26.52 -12.70
N ALA A 227 5.53 -25.26 -13.17
CA ALA A 227 6.56 -24.29 -12.77
C ALA A 227 6.59 -24.07 -11.24
N THR A 228 5.42 -24.02 -10.60
CA THR A 228 5.31 -23.94 -9.13
C THR A 228 5.91 -25.17 -8.45
N ASP A 229 5.64 -26.37 -8.95
CA ASP A 229 6.14 -27.62 -8.38
C ASP A 229 7.67 -27.75 -8.50
N GLU A 230 8.26 -27.25 -9.58
CA GLU A 230 9.72 -27.21 -9.74
C GLU A 230 10.39 -26.24 -8.77
N VAL A 231 9.82 -25.05 -8.57
CA VAL A 231 10.33 -24.09 -7.59
C VAL A 231 10.24 -24.65 -6.17
N LEU A 232 9.10 -25.26 -5.82
CA LEU A 232 8.94 -25.90 -4.51
C LEU A 232 9.92 -27.06 -4.31
N ARG A 233 10.20 -27.85 -5.35
CA ARG A 233 11.24 -28.89 -5.30
C ARG A 233 12.62 -28.30 -5.00
N ILE A 234 12.97 -27.15 -5.58
CA ILE A 234 14.21 -26.43 -5.22
C ILE A 234 14.16 -25.99 -3.76
N PHE A 235 13.00 -25.56 -3.25
CA PHE A 235 12.86 -25.18 -1.84
C PHE A 235 12.98 -26.39 -0.91
N GLU A 236 12.71 -27.60 -1.36
CA GLU A 236 12.82 -28.85 -0.58
C GLU A 236 14.22 -29.48 -0.67
N SER A 237 14.77 -29.62 -1.88
CA SER A 237 16.01 -30.36 -2.15
C SER A 237 17.19 -29.48 -2.57
N GLY A 238 17.02 -28.15 -2.58
CA GLY A 238 18.03 -27.21 -3.04
C GLY A 238 19.20 -27.01 -2.09
N PRO A 239 20.19 -26.17 -2.47
CA PRO A 239 21.38 -25.88 -1.69
C PRO A 239 21.04 -25.30 -0.31
N PRO A 240 21.89 -25.49 0.70
CA PRO A 240 21.65 -24.96 2.05
C PRO A 240 21.78 -23.43 2.13
N THR A 241 22.17 -22.76 1.04
CA THR A 241 22.39 -21.31 1.00
C THR A 241 21.39 -20.62 0.08
N VAL A 242 20.93 -19.44 0.49
CA VAL A 242 20.02 -18.59 -0.29
C VAL A 242 20.60 -18.26 -1.67
N VAL A 243 21.90 -17.98 -1.74
CA VAL A 243 22.61 -17.71 -3.01
C VAL A 243 22.60 -18.95 -3.92
N GLY A 244 22.77 -20.15 -3.34
CA GLY A 244 22.69 -21.40 -4.10
C GLY A 244 21.28 -21.66 -4.64
N VAL A 245 20.26 -21.42 -3.81
CA VAL A 245 18.84 -21.51 -4.22
C VAL A 245 18.53 -20.50 -5.32
N GLU A 246 18.94 -19.23 -5.15
CA GLU A 246 18.73 -18.18 -6.16
C GLU A 246 19.34 -18.56 -7.51
N ARG A 247 20.55 -19.14 -7.52
CA ARG A 247 21.20 -19.60 -8.76
C ARG A 247 20.42 -20.73 -9.44
N GLN A 248 19.96 -21.73 -8.69
CA GLN A 248 19.15 -22.82 -9.26
C GLN A 248 17.80 -22.31 -9.78
N LEU A 249 17.18 -21.36 -9.06
CA LEU A 249 15.96 -20.71 -9.52
C LEU A 249 16.19 -19.95 -10.83
N GLN A 250 17.34 -19.28 -11.00
CA GLN A 250 17.66 -18.62 -12.26
C GLN A 250 17.75 -19.60 -13.43
N GLU A 251 18.37 -20.77 -13.23
CA GLU A 251 18.49 -21.81 -14.26
C GLU A 251 17.09 -22.33 -14.66
N VAL A 252 16.26 -22.71 -13.69
CA VAL A 252 14.90 -23.21 -13.93
C VAL A 252 13.99 -22.13 -14.53
N LEU A 253 14.00 -20.91 -14.01
CA LEU A 253 13.17 -19.82 -14.54
C LEU A 253 13.55 -19.43 -15.97
N LEU A 254 14.82 -19.56 -16.35
CA LEU A 254 15.25 -19.31 -17.72
C LEU A 254 14.68 -20.37 -18.68
N GLU A 255 14.69 -21.63 -18.28
CA GLU A 255 14.10 -22.74 -19.05
C GLU A 255 12.57 -22.58 -19.15
N GLN A 256 11.91 -22.33 -18.01
CA GLN A 256 10.46 -22.11 -17.96
C GLN A 256 10.03 -20.91 -18.81
N ARG A 257 10.81 -19.82 -18.79
CA ARG A 257 10.54 -18.67 -19.65
C ARG A 257 10.72 -18.97 -21.14
N ARG A 258 11.68 -19.82 -21.52
CA ARG A 258 11.86 -20.26 -22.92
C ARG A 258 10.72 -21.15 -23.39
N ALA A 259 10.19 -21.98 -22.50
CA ALA A 259 9.07 -22.87 -22.78
C ALA A 259 7.70 -22.17 -22.75
N ALA A 260 7.61 -21.00 -22.11
CA ALA A 260 6.37 -20.25 -21.95
C ALA A 260 5.86 -19.69 -23.29
N GLU A 261 4.58 -19.93 -23.56
CA GLU A 261 3.88 -19.34 -24.70
C GLU A 261 3.50 -17.89 -24.41
N GLY A 262 3.42 -17.07 -25.46
CA GLY A 262 2.89 -15.71 -25.36
C GLY A 262 1.43 -15.74 -24.86
N ASP A 263 1.12 -14.97 -23.82
CA ASP A 263 -0.25 -14.88 -23.33
C ASP A 263 -1.10 -14.16 -24.40
N ARG A 264 -2.16 -14.83 -24.87
CA ARG A 264 -3.14 -14.28 -25.83
C ARG A 264 -4.11 -13.32 -25.15
N ARG A 265 -4.12 -13.27 -23.81
CA ARG A 265 -4.87 -12.28 -23.03
C ARG A 265 -4.18 -10.92 -23.18
N PRO A 266 -4.93 -9.80 -23.09
CA PRO A 266 -4.31 -8.49 -23.04
C PRO A 266 -3.26 -8.46 -21.91
N PRO A 267 -2.13 -7.73 -22.09
CA PRO A 267 -1.06 -7.63 -21.10
C PRO A 267 -1.63 -7.31 -19.72
N ALA A 268 -1.00 -7.85 -18.67
CA ALA A 268 -1.41 -7.79 -17.27
C ALA A 268 -2.42 -6.67 -17.00
N ASN A 269 -3.65 -7.05 -16.64
CA ASN A 269 -4.76 -6.11 -16.38
C ASN A 269 -4.21 -4.93 -15.58
N GLU A 270 -4.50 -3.70 -16.00
CA GLU A 270 -3.89 -2.50 -15.45
C GLU A 270 -4.04 -2.41 -13.91
N LYS A 271 -5.08 -3.04 -13.34
CA LYS A 271 -5.24 -3.26 -11.89
C LYS A 271 -4.03 -4.01 -11.27
N LEU A 272 -3.61 -5.14 -11.84
CA LEU A 272 -2.47 -5.95 -11.39
C LEU A 272 -1.15 -5.16 -11.50
N THR A 273 -0.89 -4.52 -12.64
CA THR A 273 0.33 -3.70 -12.83
C THR A 273 0.36 -2.52 -11.85
N THR A 274 -0.79 -1.90 -11.59
CA THR A 274 -0.92 -0.80 -10.62
C THR A 274 -0.67 -1.30 -9.20
N ALA A 275 -1.23 -2.46 -8.83
CA ALA A 275 -1.02 -3.11 -7.54
C ALA A 275 0.46 -3.49 -7.33
N LEU A 276 1.09 -4.14 -8.31
CA LEU A 276 2.50 -4.53 -8.25
C LEU A 276 3.43 -3.32 -8.16
N LYS A 277 3.10 -2.20 -8.81
CA LYS A 277 3.81 -0.93 -8.61
C LYS A 277 3.56 -0.31 -7.23
N ALA A 278 2.45 -0.63 -6.55
CA ALA A 278 2.07 -0.03 -5.26
C ALA A 278 2.57 -0.82 -4.04
N VAL A 279 2.67 -2.15 -4.15
CA VAL A 279 3.14 -3.03 -3.06
C VAL A 279 4.51 -2.62 -2.51
N PRO A 280 5.54 -2.34 -3.32
CA PRO A 280 6.84 -1.89 -2.81
C PRO A 280 6.76 -0.64 -1.91
N LEU A 281 5.91 0.32 -2.29
CA LEU A 281 5.72 1.54 -1.53
C LEU A 281 5.00 1.23 -0.20
N ALA A 282 4.02 0.32 -0.23
CA ALA A 282 3.31 -0.12 0.97
C ALA A 282 4.27 -0.77 1.98
N LEU A 283 5.11 -1.70 1.51
CA LEU A 283 6.07 -2.42 2.33
C LEU A 283 7.12 -1.47 2.94
N ASN A 284 7.68 -0.57 2.14
CA ASN A 284 8.64 0.43 2.61
C ASN A 284 8.03 1.39 3.65
N ASN A 285 6.78 1.82 3.46
CA ASN A 285 6.10 2.67 4.43
C ASN A 285 5.81 1.90 5.73
N MET A 286 5.38 0.64 5.64
CA MET A 286 5.17 -0.22 6.80
C MET A 286 6.46 -0.45 7.58
N ALA A 287 7.59 -0.65 6.89
CA ALA A 287 8.91 -0.74 7.51
C ALA A 287 9.25 0.53 8.32
N ARG A 288 9.07 1.73 7.74
CA ARG A 288 9.32 3.01 8.46
C ARG A 288 8.44 3.21 9.69
N VAL A 289 7.22 2.69 9.64
CA VAL A 289 6.30 2.72 10.79
C VAL A 289 6.80 1.76 11.87
N LEU A 290 7.22 0.55 11.50
CA LEU A 290 7.77 -0.44 12.43
C LEU A 290 9.12 -0.03 13.04
N GLU A 291 9.94 0.77 12.36
CA GLU A 291 11.15 1.35 12.96
C GLU A 291 10.86 2.28 14.14
N GLN A 292 9.61 2.76 14.25
CA GLN A 292 9.14 3.56 15.37
C GLN A 292 8.37 2.72 16.39
N TRP A 293 8.52 1.39 16.38
CA TRP A 293 7.77 0.47 17.25
C TRP A 293 7.86 0.83 18.72
N ASN A 294 9.03 1.32 19.15
CA ASN A 294 9.28 1.79 20.50
C ASN A 294 8.33 2.91 20.98
N LYS A 295 7.63 3.59 20.07
CA LYS A 295 6.63 4.64 20.35
C LYS A 295 5.21 4.11 20.52
N PHE A 296 4.91 2.87 20.14
CA PHE A 296 3.57 2.32 20.21
C PHE A 296 3.32 1.61 21.54
N TYR A 297 2.06 1.54 21.95
CA TYR A 297 1.57 0.48 22.83
C TYR A 297 1.01 -0.68 22.02
N LEU A 298 0.27 -0.38 20.96
CA LEU A 298 -0.43 -1.38 20.17
C LEU A 298 -0.71 -0.89 18.74
N VAL A 299 -0.71 -1.82 17.80
CA VAL A 299 -1.29 -1.65 16.46
C VAL A 299 -2.19 -2.86 16.19
N GLY A 300 -3.45 -2.61 15.90
CA GLY A 300 -4.45 -3.63 15.63
C GLY A 300 -5.09 -3.47 14.26
N MET A 301 -5.49 -4.59 13.67
CA MET A 301 -6.36 -4.65 12.50
C MET A 301 -7.60 -5.46 12.88
N GLU A 302 -8.77 -4.94 12.58
CA GLU A 302 -10.07 -5.56 12.82
C GLU A 302 -10.85 -5.58 11.49
N LEU A 303 -11.59 -6.66 11.26
CA LEU A 303 -12.43 -6.87 10.07
C LEU A 303 -13.89 -6.87 10.48
N GLY A 304 -14.66 -6.06 9.78
CA GLY A 304 -16.08 -5.87 10.02
C GLY A 304 -16.87 -6.04 8.74
N ARG A 305 -18.17 -6.23 8.89
CA ARG A 305 -19.16 -6.17 7.82
C ARG A 305 -20.25 -5.19 8.22
N LEU A 306 -20.64 -4.31 7.31
CA LEU A 306 -21.76 -3.39 7.47
C LEU A 306 -22.59 -3.40 6.19
N ASP A 307 -23.88 -3.74 6.28
CA ASP A 307 -24.80 -3.75 5.13
C ASP A 307 -24.21 -4.43 3.88
N ASP A 308 -23.65 -5.63 4.07
CA ASP A 308 -22.96 -6.44 3.06
C ASP A 308 -21.63 -5.89 2.51
N GLN A 309 -21.15 -4.76 3.02
CA GLN A 309 -19.84 -4.21 2.70
C GLN A 309 -18.79 -4.63 3.72
N GLU A 310 -17.64 -5.08 3.23
CA GLU A 310 -16.48 -5.36 4.08
C GLU A 310 -15.83 -4.05 4.54
N MET A 311 -15.49 -4.00 5.82
CA MET A 311 -14.79 -2.89 6.46
C MET A 311 -13.49 -3.38 7.08
N VAL A 312 -12.46 -2.54 7.00
CA VAL A 312 -11.20 -2.76 7.72
C VAL A 312 -11.01 -1.61 8.69
N SER A 313 -10.76 -1.91 9.97
CA SER A 313 -10.44 -0.92 10.97
C SER A 313 -9.03 -1.13 11.48
N LEU A 314 -8.19 -0.09 11.44
CA LEU A 314 -6.90 -0.11 12.12
C LEU A 314 -7.00 0.65 13.43
N VAL A 315 -6.56 0.03 14.52
CA VAL A 315 -6.44 0.67 15.83
C VAL A 315 -4.96 0.95 16.07
N ILE A 316 -4.62 2.20 16.33
CA ILE A 316 -3.24 2.61 16.60
C ILE A 316 -3.23 3.28 17.97
N ASP A 317 -2.39 2.79 18.87
CA ASP A 317 -2.25 3.34 20.23
C ASP A 317 -0.78 3.72 20.46
N VAL A 318 -0.51 5.03 20.53
CA VAL A 318 0.83 5.62 20.67
C VAL A 318 1.05 6.02 22.13
N GLN A 319 2.28 5.81 22.62
CA GLN A 319 2.67 6.14 23.99
C GLN A 319 2.52 7.64 24.29
N PRO A 320 2.25 8.04 25.54
CA PRO A 320 2.01 9.42 25.90
C PRO A 320 3.24 10.29 25.62
N GLY A 321 3.01 11.47 25.03
CA GLY A 321 4.09 12.39 24.63
C GLY A 321 4.91 11.92 23.43
N GLN A 322 4.62 10.76 22.85
CA GLN A 322 5.25 10.28 21.62
C GLN A 322 4.40 10.60 20.39
N GLU A 323 5.06 10.63 19.25
CA GLU A 323 4.45 10.82 17.95
C GLU A 323 5.06 9.86 16.95
N VAL A 324 4.19 9.13 16.27
CA VAL A 324 4.55 8.27 15.15
C VAL A 324 4.41 9.09 13.87
N ARG A 325 5.43 9.04 13.03
CA ARG A 325 5.46 9.76 11.76
C ARG A 325 5.36 8.80 10.59
N ILE A 326 4.41 9.04 9.71
CA ILE A 326 4.24 8.31 8.46
C ILE A 326 4.76 9.23 7.36
N ASP A 327 6.07 9.14 7.12
CA ASP A 327 6.73 9.96 6.12
C ASP A 327 6.26 9.57 4.72
N ALA A 328 6.04 10.58 3.89
CA ALA A 328 5.61 10.35 2.53
C ALA A 328 6.73 9.76 1.65
N ILE A 329 6.31 9.12 0.56
CA ILE A 329 7.20 8.52 -0.47
C ILE A 329 8.05 9.58 -1.19
N HIS A 330 7.64 10.85 -1.14
CA HIS A 330 8.31 11.97 -1.80
C HIS A 330 8.69 13.06 -0.80
N ALA A 331 9.87 13.66 -0.93
CA ALA A 331 10.39 14.70 -0.03
C ALA A 331 9.54 15.98 0.02
N MET A 332 8.63 16.15 -0.93
CA MET A 332 7.71 17.28 -0.98
C MET A 332 6.29 16.94 -0.52
N ALA A 333 5.98 15.67 -0.24
CA ALA A 333 4.64 15.26 0.14
C ALA A 333 4.38 15.49 1.63
N PRO A 334 3.11 15.64 2.05
CA PRO A 334 2.81 16.00 3.42
C PRO A 334 3.03 14.79 4.33
N VAL A 335 3.46 15.05 5.57
CA VAL A 335 3.71 14.01 6.56
C VAL A 335 2.44 13.77 7.35
N VAL A 336 2.05 12.50 7.53
CA VAL A 336 0.96 12.17 8.44
C VAL A 336 1.55 11.77 9.78
N THR A 337 1.08 12.38 10.87
CA THR A 337 1.54 12.07 12.22
C THR A 337 0.38 11.54 13.05
N VAL A 338 0.69 10.60 13.94
CA VAL A 338 -0.29 9.95 14.82
C VAL A 338 0.18 10.10 16.27
N GLN A 339 -0.73 10.57 17.12
CA GLN A 339 -0.54 10.73 18.56
C GLN A 339 -1.72 10.11 19.31
N GLY A 340 -1.48 9.61 20.53
CA GLY A 340 -2.49 8.94 21.34
C GLY A 340 -3.14 7.75 20.64
N ARG A 341 -4.42 7.49 20.95
CA ARG A 341 -5.15 6.36 20.37
C ARG A 341 -6.09 6.81 19.25
N VAL A 342 -6.00 6.17 18.11
CA VAL A 342 -6.83 6.50 16.95
C VAL A 342 -7.34 5.23 16.29
N ARG A 343 -8.51 5.32 15.70
CA ARG A 343 -9.10 4.28 14.88
C ARG A 343 -9.28 4.79 13.46
N VAL A 344 -8.77 4.03 12.51
CA VAL A 344 -8.80 4.34 11.07
C VAL A 344 -9.71 3.33 10.41
N ASN A 345 -10.93 3.72 10.06
CA ASN A 345 -11.89 2.85 9.38
C ASN A 345 -11.77 3.06 7.88
N LEU A 346 -11.60 1.96 7.15
CA LEU A 346 -11.59 1.93 5.70
C LEU A 346 -12.84 1.25 5.22
N LEU A 347 -13.63 2.00 4.45
CA LEU A 347 -14.77 1.52 3.71
C LEU A 347 -14.46 1.64 2.23
N SER A 348 -14.57 0.54 1.50
CA SER A 348 -14.42 0.55 0.05
C SER A 348 -15.68 -0.02 -0.57
N SER A 349 -16.24 0.72 -1.53
CA SER A 349 -17.37 0.27 -2.33
C SER A 349 -16.97 0.34 -3.80
N GLU A 350 -17.06 -0.78 -4.50
CA GLU A 350 -16.91 -0.84 -5.95
C GLU A 350 -18.31 -0.88 -6.59
N SER A 351 -18.50 -0.08 -7.63
CA SER A 351 -19.68 -0.12 -8.50
C SER A 351 -19.24 -0.06 -9.96
N ASP A 352 -20.14 -0.36 -10.90
CA ASP A 352 -19.82 -0.32 -12.33
C ASP A 352 -19.36 1.06 -12.81
N GLU A 353 -19.77 2.14 -12.12
CA GLU A 353 -19.49 3.53 -12.51
C GLU A 353 -18.32 4.15 -11.72
N ALA A 354 -18.17 3.78 -10.45
CA ALA A 354 -17.22 4.41 -9.54
C ALA A 354 -16.71 3.46 -8.45
N ASP A 355 -15.40 3.50 -8.21
CA ASP A 355 -14.74 2.93 -7.05
C ASP A 355 -14.60 4.03 -5.99
N THR A 356 -15.24 3.87 -4.83
CA THR A 356 -15.14 4.82 -3.72
C THR A 356 -14.39 4.18 -2.57
N THR A 357 -13.32 4.83 -2.12
CA THR A 357 -12.62 4.50 -0.88
C THR A 357 -12.76 5.65 0.10
N ARG A 358 -13.35 5.38 1.26
CA ARG A 358 -13.45 6.32 2.37
C ARG A 358 -12.59 5.84 3.53
N VAL A 359 -11.86 6.77 4.14
CA VAL A 359 -11.04 6.56 5.32
C VAL A 359 -11.52 7.52 6.40
N GLN A 360 -12.24 7.00 7.40
CA GLN A 360 -12.66 7.76 8.57
C GLN A 360 -11.61 7.65 9.67
N LEU A 361 -11.31 8.76 10.33
CA LEU A 361 -10.32 8.85 11.39
C LEU A 361 -11.02 9.26 12.67
N VAL A 362 -11.13 8.29 13.58
CA VAL A 362 -11.82 8.44 14.86
C VAL A 362 -10.77 8.61 15.94
N ASN A 363 -10.80 9.79 16.56
CA ASN A 363 -9.95 10.13 17.69
C ASN A 363 -10.48 9.44 18.96
N GLU A 364 -9.73 8.50 19.53
CA GLU A 364 -10.08 7.80 20.76
C GLU A 364 -9.14 8.25 21.89
N ARG A 365 -9.63 8.43 23.14
CA ARG A 365 -8.77 8.68 24.32
C ARG A 365 -7.69 9.78 24.12
N GLY A 366 -8.06 10.91 23.49
CA GLY A 366 -7.14 12.03 23.25
C GLY A 366 -6.14 11.82 22.12
N GLY A 367 -6.32 10.80 21.28
CA GLY A 367 -5.53 10.65 20.07
C GLY A 367 -5.93 11.61 18.97
N ARG A 368 -5.00 11.82 18.03
CA ARG A 368 -5.21 12.63 16.83
C ARG A 368 -4.31 12.18 15.69
N ILE A 369 -4.80 12.38 14.48
CA ILE A 369 -4.04 12.24 13.24
C ILE A 369 -3.89 13.63 12.64
N VAL A 370 -2.65 14.07 12.39
CA VAL A 370 -2.36 15.41 11.89
C VAL A 370 -1.62 15.29 10.56
N ILE A 371 -2.10 15.99 9.53
CA ILE A 371 -1.33 16.22 8.31
C ILE A 371 -0.44 17.44 8.55
N ARG A 372 0.87 17.25 8.35
CA ARG A 372 1.88 18.29 8.47
C ARG A 372 2.50 18.66 7.14
N PHE A 373 2.71 19.95 6.95
CA PHE A 373 3.20 20.54 5.71
C PHE A 373 4.61 21.11 5.92
N GLU A 374 5.56 20.24 6.26
CA GLU A 374 6.88 20.65 6.77
C GLU A 374 7.94 20.96 5.69
N SER A 375 7.71 20.58 4.43
CA SER A 375 8.68 20.84 3.35
C SER A 375 8.75 22.33 2.99
N TRP A 376 9.94 22.79 2.54
CA TRP A 376 10.17 24.18 2.08
C TRP A 376 9.17 24.63 1.01
N VAL A 377 8.65 23.71 0.19
CA VAL A 377 7.62 23.99 -0.83
C VAL A 377 6.33 24.47 -0.17
N TYR A 378 5.95 23.88 0.97
CA TYR A 378 4.78 24.30 1.73
C TYR A 378 5.03 25.60 2.47
N GLY A 379 6.25 25.83 2.97
CA GLY A 379 6.64 27.12 3.52
C GLY A 379 6.55 28.24 2.50
N LEU A 380 6.94 27.99 1.24
CA LEU A 380 6.76 28.97 0.16
C LEU A 380 5.29 29.09 -0.26
N ALA A 381 4.54 27.99 -0.31
CA ALA A 381 3.12 28.02 -0.62
C ALA A 381 2.30 28.77 0.44
N SER A 382 2.63 28.61 1.73
CA SER A 382 1.99 29.35 2.83
C SER A 382 2.26 30.85 2.76
N LEU A 383 3.48 31.22 2.37
CA LEU A 383 3.89 32.62 2.22
C LEU A 383 3.31 33.28 0.95
N LEU A 384 3.25 32.54 -0.16
CA LEU A 384 3.05 33.12 -1.50
C LEU A 384 1.75 32.72 -2.19
N ALA A 385 1.04 31.68 -1.72
CA ALA A 385 -0.08 31.10 -2.46
C ALA A 385 -1.39 31.00 -1.67
N PHE A 386 -1.39 30.36 -0.49
CA PHE A 386 -2.60 30.18 0.33
C PHE A 386 -2.25 29.78 1.78
N PRO A 387 -3.11 30.06 2.78
CA PRO A 387 -2.80 29.81 4.19
C PRO A 387 -2.91 28.32 4.53
N ILE A 388 -1.80 27.60 4.32
CA ILE A 388 -1.61 26.19 4.68
C ILE A 388 -0.85 26.04 5.99
N GLU A 389 -1.38 25.21 6.89
CA GLU A 389 -0.89 24.96 8.24
C GLU A 389 -1.11 23.48 8.59
N ASP A 390 -0.53 23.02 9.69
CA ASP A 390 -0.75 21.67 10.19
C ASP A 390 -2.19 21.52 10.70
N TRP A 391 -2.86 20.45 10.28
CA TRP A 391 -4.29 20.26 10.58
C TRP A 391 -4.60 18.83 11.02
N ALA A 392 -5.53 18.71 11.97
CA ALA A 392 -6.13 17.44 12.31
C ALA A 392 -6.95 16.90 11.13
N LEU A 393 -6.73 15.65 10.76
CA LEU A 393 -7.43 14.96 9.68
C LEU A 393 -8.59 14.17 10.27
N ASN A 394 -9.80 14.38 9.73
CA ASN A 394 -11.00 13.68 10.18
C ASN A 394 -11.45 12.62 9.18
N GLU A 395 -11.42 12.93 7.88
CA GLU A 395 -11.88 12.02 6.85
C GLU A 395 -11.10 12.23 5.55
N VAL A 396 -10.87 11.14 4.83
CA VAL A 396 -10.38 11.14 3.45
C VAL A 396 -11.37 10.37 2.59
N THR A 397 -11.91 11.03 1.56
CA THR A 397 -12.76 10.37 0.56
C THR A 397 -12.05 10.38 -0.77
N ILE A 398 -12.00 9.23 -1.44
CA ILE A 398 -11.40 9.05 -2.75
C ILE A 398 -12.45 8.41 -3.65
N VAL A 399 -12.81 9.08 -4.73
CA VAL A 399 -13.71 8.56 -5.75
C VAL A 399 -12.93 8.44 -7.04
N GLN A 400 -12.92 7.25 -7.63
CA GLN A 400 -12.32 7.01 -8.92
C GLN A 400 -13.39 6.58 -9.91
N THR A 401 -13.51 7.31 -11.01
CA THR A 401 -14.50 7.01 -12.06
C THR A 401 -13.82 6.70 -13.37
N ARG A 402 -14.49 5.89 -14.19
CA ARG A 402 -14.05 5.57 -15.56
C ARG A 402 -15.21 5.83 -16.53
N PRO A 403 -15.57 7.10 -16.75
CA PRO A 403 -16.73 7.44 -17.57
C PRO A 403 -16.56 6.96 -19.03
N GLU A 404 -15.32 6.87 -19.52
CA GLU A 404 -15.01 6.36 -20.86
C GLU A 404 -13.72 5.53 -20.82
N ARG A 405 -13.54 4.63 -21.80
CA ARG A 405 -12.33 3.76 -21.89
C ARG A 405 -11.01 4.54 -21.89
N HIS A 406 -11.02 5.78 -22.37
CA HIS A 406 -9.84 6.64 -22.49
C HIS A 406 -9.81 7.79 -21.47
N ARG A 407 -10.78 7.85 -20.55
CA ARG A 407 -10.91 8.92 -19.56
C ARG A 407 -11.00 8.32 -18.17
N ARG A 408 -10.16 8.82 -17.27
CA ARG A 408 -10.20 8.48 -15.85
C ARG A 408 -10.29 9.73 -15.03
N GLU A 409 -11.13 9.68 -14.01
CA GLU A 409 -11.25 10.77 -13.06
C GLU A 409 -10.96 10.25 -11.67
N ALA A 410 -10.31 11.08 -10.89
CA ALA A 410 -10.03 10.82 -9.50
C ALA A 410 -10.32 12.09 -8.70
N ASP A 411 -11.23 11.99 -7.76
CA ASP A 411 -11.56 13.00 -6.78
C ASP A 411 -11.02 12.57 -5.43
N VAL A 412 -10.27 13.45 -4.78
CA VAL A 412 -9.80 13.27 -3.42
C VAL A 412 -10.26 14.44 -2.59
N GLU A 413 -10.94 14.14 -1.49
CA GLU A 413 -11.39 15.11 -0.52
C GLU A 413 -10.77 14.79 0.84
N LEU A 414 -10.26 15.83 1.51
CA LEU A 414 -9.77 15.77 2.88
C LEU A 414 -10.60 16.72 3.74
N LEU A 415 -11.21 16.17 4.79
CA LEU A 415 -11.89 16.95 5.83
C LEU A 415 -10.91 17.18 6.98
N LEU A 416 -10.62 18.45 7.24
CA LEU A 416 -9.53 18.90 8.09
C LEU A 416 -10.04 19.87 9.17
N ARG A 417 -9.39 19.90 10.34
CA ARG A 417 -9.65 20.88 11.40
C ARG A 417 -8.37 21.58 11.82
N ALA A 418 -8.43 22.90 11.90
CA ALA A 418 -7.37 23.71 12.48
C ALA A 418 -7.45 23.69 14.02
N ASP A 419 -6.32 23.47 14.68
CA ASP A 419 -6.23 23.40 16.14
C ASP A 419 -6.15 24.81 16.76
N ASP A 420 -5.46 25.76 16.11
CA ASP A 420 -5.17 27.10 16.63
C ASP A 420 -6.06 28.20 16.06
N VAL A 421 -7.37 28.03 16.16
CA VAL A 421 -8.31 29.05 15.70
C VAL A 421 -8.61 30.03 16.83
N LYS A 422 -8.61 31.33 16.50
CA LYS A 422 -9.08 32.38 17.43
C LYS A 422 -10.43 31.96 18.02
N ALA A 423 -10.60 32.14 19.33
CA ALA A 423 -11.85 31.80 20.01
C ALA A 423 -13.07 32.37 19.26
N GLY A 424 -13.98 31.49 18.84
CA GLY A 424 -15.18 31.83 18.08
C GLY A 424 -15.06 31.75 16.54
N ALA A 425 -13.87 31.47 16.00
CA ALA A 425 -13.71 31.21 14.57
C ALA A 425 -13.86 29.72 14.23
N ASP A 426 -14.41 29.44 13.05
CA ASP A 426 -14.72 28.08 12.61
C ASP A 426 -13.44 27.31 12.18
N PRO A 427 -13.16 26.13 12.79
CA PRO A 427 -11.94 25.37 12.54
C PRO A 427 -11.98 24.53 11.27
N ARG A 428 -13.12 24.41 10.59
CA ARG A 428 -13.28 23.48 9.47
C ARG A 428 -12.48 23.94 8.27
N ARG A 429 -11.79 23.00 7.64
CA ARG A 429 -11.02 23.16 6.41
C ARG A 429 -11.36 22.00 5.49
N VAL A 430 -11.45 22.26 4.18
CA VAL A 430 -11.65 21.19 3.19
C VAL A 430 -10.60 21.36 2.10
N MET A 431 -9.98 20.25 1.70
CA MET A 431 -9.05 20.21 0.59
C MET A 431 -9.58 19.23 -0.46
N ARG A 432 -9.68 19.67 -1.72
CA ARG A 432 -10.15 18.83 -2.82
C ARG A 432 -9.15 18.81 -3.96
N ILE A 433 -8.97 17.64 -4.54
CA ILE A 433 -8.17 17.42 -5.73
C ILE A 433 -8.98 16.63 -6.72
N HIS A 434 -9.31 17.27 -7.84
CA HIS A 434 -9.94 16.61 -8.98
C HIS A 434 -8.88 16.43 -10.06
N THR A 435 -8.70 15.21 -10.56
CA THR A 435 -7.78 14.92 -11.65
C THR A 435 -8.48 14.14 -12.75
N VAL A 436 -8.44 14.67 -13.97
CA VAL A 436 -8.93 14.01 -15.19
C VAL A 436 -7.74 13.64 -16.06
N ARG A 437 -7.58 12.34 -16.31
CA ARG A 437 -6.58 11.79 -17.24
C ARG A 437 -7.28 11.34 -18.52
N ARG A 438 -6.92 11.93 -19.66
CA ARG A 438 -7.41 11.56 -20.99
C ARG A 438 -6.27 11.01 -21.84
N PHE A 439 -6.50 9.86 -22.47
CA PHE A 439 -5.63 9.30 -23.48
C PHE A 439 -6.13 9.75 -24.85
N THR A 440 -5.31 10.52 -25.56
CA THR A 440 -5.62 11.03 -26.90
C THR A 440 -4.54 10.61 -27.88
N ALA A 441 -4.90 10.43 -29.14
CA ALA A 441 -3.95 10.33 -30.24
C ALA A 441 -3.91 11.69 -30.95
N GLU A 442 -2.73 12.29 -31.09
CA GLU A 442 -2.52 13.45 -31.96
C GLU A 442 -1.83 12.97 -33.23
N THR A 443 -2.45 13.23 -34.38
CA THR A 443 -1.91 12.89 -35.71
C THR A 443 -1.23 14.11 -36.29
N SER A 444 0.07 14.02 -36.57
CA SER A 444 0.79 14.95 -37.45
C SER A 444 0.91 14.37 -38.86
N GLU A 445 1.37 15.18 -39.82
CA GLU A 445 1.48 14.79 -41.24
C GLU A 445 2.27 13.49 -41.47
N THR A 446 3.15 13.09 -40.55
CA THR A 446 4.02 11.91 -40.68
C THR A 446 3.96 10.94 -39.50
N THR A 447 3.31 11.27 -38.38
CA THR A 447 3.32 10.43 -37.18
C THR A 447 2.02 10.51 -36.38
N VAL A 448 1.60 9.39 -35.79
CA VAL A 448 0.56 9.37 -34.75
C VAL A 448 1.24 9.27 -33.39
N ASP A 449 1.07 10.30 -32.56
CA ASP A 449 1.61 10.35 -31.22
C ASP A 449 0.52 10.06 -30.19
N ARG A 450 0.81 9.16 -29.25
CA ARG A 450 -0.07 8.92 -28.10
C ARG A 450 0.25 9.94 -27.01
N ILE A 451 -0.75 10.69 -26.59
CA ILE A 451 -0.61 11.75 -25.59
C ILE A 451 -1.51 11.43 -24.41
N VAL A 452 -0.96 11.61 -23.22
CA VAL A 452 -1.72 11.65 -21.97
C VAL A 452 -1.89 13.11 -21.60
N ARG A 453 -3.12 13.59 -21.69
CA ARG A 453 -3.51 14.88 -21.10
C ARG A 453 -3.95 14.64 -19.66
N ARG A 454 -3.42 15.41 -18.72
CA ARG A 454 -3.86 15.42 -17.32
C ARG A 454 -4.34 16.82 -16.98
N ASP A 455 -5.62 16.96 -16.69
CA ASP A 455 -6.21 18.17 -16.13
C ASP A 455 -6.35 17.95 -14.61
N THR A 456 -5.82 18.87 -13.81
CA THR A 456 -5.84 18.79 -12.35
C THR A 456 -6.38 20.10 -11.81
N ARG A 457 -7.40 20.00 -10.95
CA ARG A 457 -7.94 21.11 -10.18
C ARG A 457 -7.69 20.85 -8.70
N PHE A 458 -7.09 21.82 -8.03
CA PHE A 458 -6.89 21.82 -6.60
C PHE A 458 -7.73 22.93 -6.00
N GLU A 459 -8.39 22.62 -4.88
CA GLU A 459 -9.21 23.57 -4.15
C GLU A 459 -8.94 23.43 -2.65
N TYR A 460 -8.86 24.57 -1.97
CA TYR A 460 -8.72 24.66 -0.54
C TYR A 460 -9.76 25.63 0.00
N TYR A 461 -10.51 25.18 1.01
CA TYR A 461 -11.66 25.87 1.56
C TYR A 461 -11.43 26.20 3.03
N GLN A 462 -11.69 27.44 3.36
CA GLN A 462 -11.92 27.95 4.71
C GLN A 462 -13.37 28.44 4.82
N PRO A 463 -13.90 28.64 6.04
CA PRO A 463 -15.30 29.02 6.24
C PRO A 463 -15.73 30.29 5.49
N THR A 464 -14.80 31.19 5.19
CA THR A 464 -15.07 32.49 4.53
C THR A 464 -14.46 32.63 3.14
N ARG A 465 -13.58 31.71 2.72
CA ARG A 465 -12.78 31.89 1.50
C ARG A 465 -12.36 30.55 0.89
N MET A 466 -12.27 30.53 -0.44
CA MET A 466 -11.76 29.41 -1.23
C MET A 466 -10.55 29.87 -2.04
N TRP A 467 -9.52 29.04 -2.09
CA TRP A 467 -8.40 29.14 -3.01
C TRP A 467 -8.49 27.98 -4.02
N TYR A 468 -8.21 28.23 -5.29
CA TYR A 468 -8.20 27.18 -6.30
C TYR A 468 -7.08 27.37 -7.33
N TYR A 469 -6.70 26.26 -7.96
CA TYR A 469 -5.67 26.19 -8.98
C TYR A 469 -5.99 25.12 -10.01
N ASP A 470 -5.93 25.50 -11.28
CA ASP A 470 -6.16 24.61 -12.41
C ASP A 470 -4.85 24.42 -13.20
N ARG A 471 -4.50 23.17 -13.51
CA ARG A 471 -3.33 22.81 -14.31
C ARG A 471 -3.69 21.79 -15.38
N THR A 472 -3.35 22.10 -16.61
CA THR A 472 -3.31 21.12 -17.70
C THR A 472 -1.86 20.76 -18.00
N SER A 473 -1.53 19.47 -18.00
CA SER A 473 -0.26 18.94 -18.48
C SER A 473 -0.47 17.94 -19.60
N ARG A 474 0.52 17.83 -20.49
CA ARG A 474 0.54 16.87 -21.60
C ARG A 474 1.84 16.09 -21.54
N GLU A 475 1.73 14.77 -21.63
CA GLU A 475 2.86 13.85 -21.66
C GLU A 475 2.75 13.00 -22.92
N LYS A 476 3.75 13.10 -23.80
CA LYS A 476 3.85 12.25 -24.99
C LYS A 476 4.38 10.89 -24.56
N LEU A 477 3.62 9.83 -24.81
CA LEU A 477 4.03 8.47 -24.49
C LEU A 477 5.11 8.00 -25.48
N PRO A 478 6.08 7.19 -25.03
CA PRO A 478 7.05 6.57 -25.92
C PRO A 478 6.33 5.76 -27.00
N LYS A 479 6.86 5.81 -28.23
CA LYS A 479 6.37 4.99 -29.33
C LYS A 479 6.65 3.51 -29.00
N PRO A 480 5.72 2.59 -29.31
CA PRO A 480 5.89 1.17 -29.04
C PRO A 480 7.09 0.58 -29.77
#